data_AF-A0A937BQI0-F1
#
_entry.id   AF-A0A937BQI0-F1
#
_cell.length_a   1.000
_cell.length_b   1.000
_cell.length_c   1.000
_cell.angle_alpha   90.00
_cell.angle_beta   90.00
_cell.angle_gamma   90.00
#
_symmetry.space_group_name_H-M   'P 1'
#
loop_
_entity.id
_entity.type
_entity.pdbx_description
1 polymer ?
#
loop_
_entity_poly.entity_id
_entity_poly.type
_entity_poly.pdbx_seq_one_letter_code
_entity_poly.pdbx_strand_id
1 'polypeptide(L)'
;MPVTVLAAFLLFMVNYFGTIKWMQDFNNDLYYKKVSTIKQNSQQGDFVLLQDKWIMGGFLQYFTDLEIDGVPSGDSSRIPMDTKIKEKLDAHKRVLLLTETGVTQAISRDSRYMDSLRVLYNGRIRMLNKEQPAIWVIE
;
A
#
# COMPACT_ATOMS: atom_id res chain seq x y z
N MET A 1 6.29 -33.03 -39.45
CA MET A 1 6.80 -33.17 -38.06
C MET A 1 7.91 -32.18 -37.68
N PRO A 2 8.95 -31.87 -38.48
CA PRO A 2 10.04 -31.00 -38.01
C PRO A 2 9.64 -29.53 -37.83
N VAL A 3 8.73 -29.02 -38.68
CA VAL A 3 8.24 -27.62 -38.62
C VAL A 3 7.44 -27.36 -37.34
N THR A 4 6.64 -28.33 -36.89
CA THR A 4 5.83 -28.22 -35.67
C THR A 4 6.69 -28.18 -34.41
N VAL A 5 7.76 -28.98 -34.37
CA VAL A 5 8.73 -28.97 -33.26
C VAL A 5 9.50 -27.64 -33.22
N LEU A 6 9.93 -27.13 -34.38
CA LEU A 6 10.60 -25.85 -34.48
C LEU A 6 9.69 -24.69 -34.03
N ALA A 7 8.43 -24.69 -34.47
CA ALA A 7 7.45 -23.68 -34.07
C ALA A 7 7.17 -23.73 -32.56
N ALA A 8 7.01 -24.93 -31.98
CA ALA A 8 6.83 -25.09 -30.53
C ALA A 8 8.03 -24.57 -29.73
N PHE A 9 9.26 -24.82 -30.21
CA PHE A 9 10.47 -24.34 -29.56
C PHE A 9 10.62 -22.81 -29.63
N LEU A 10 10.31 -22.20 -30.77
CA LEU A 10 10.30 -20.74 -30.92
C LEU A 10 9.25 -20.09 -30.02
N LEU A 11 8.06 -20.68 -29.93
CA LEU A 11 6.97 -20.19 -29.08
C LEU A 11 7.36 -20.30 -27.60
N PHE A 12 8.03 -21.38 -27.19
CA PHE A 12 8.58 -21.52 -25.85
C PHE A 12 9.65 -20.45 -25.56
N MET A 13 10.61 -20.22 -26.45
CA MET A 13 11.66 -19.22 -26.25
C MET A 13 11.11 -17.81 -26.12
N VAL A 14 10.17 -17.42 -26.99
CA VAL A 14 9.54 -16.10 -26.94
C VAL A 14 8.78 -15.90 -25.62
N ASN A 15 8.03 -16.91 -25.17
CA ASN A 15 7.34 -16.82 -23.89
C ASN A 15 8.33 -16.78 -22.72
N TYR A 16 9.32 -17.67 -22.69
CA TYR A 16 10.29 -17.73 -21.60
C TYR A 16 11.05 -16.40 -21.42
N PHE A 17 11.64 -15.87 -22.50
CA PHE A 17 12.36 -14.59 -22.43
C PHE A 17 11.41 -13.41 -22.21
N GLY A 18 10.19 -13.46 -22.76
CA GLY A 18 9.14 -12.47 -22.50
C GLY A 18 8.78 -12.40 -21.02
N THR A 19 8.55 -13.55 -20.37
CA THR A 19 8.24 -13.65 -18.94
C THR A 19 9.40 -13.18 -18.07
N ILE A 20 10.65 -13.56 -18.39
CA ILE A 20 11.82 -13.06 -17.65
C ILE A 20 11.91 -11.54 -17.73
N LYS A 21 11.80 -10.98 -18.94
CA LYS A 21 11.83 -9.52 -19.13
C LYS A 21 10.71 -8.82 -18.36
N TRP A 22 9.52 -9.42 -18.35
CA TRP A 22 8.38 -8.90 -17.60
C TRP A 22 8.63 -8.94 -16.09
N MET A 23 9.18 -10.03 -15.55
CA MET A 23 9.53 -10.15 -14.12
C MET A 23 10.65 -9.19 -13.69
N GLN A 24 11.55 -8.82 -14.60
CA GLN A 24 12.64 -7.88 -14.31
C GLN A 24 12.21 -6.41 -14.25
N ASP A 25 11.02 -6.08 -14.76
CA ASP A 25 10.51 -4.72 -14.72
C ASP A 25 9.82 -4.44 -13.38
N PHE A 26 10.43 -3.58 -12.56
CA PHE A 26 9.92 -3.15 -11.25
C PHE A 26 8.53 -2.53 -11.30
N ASN A 27 8.09 -1.99 -12.44
CA ASN A 27 6.73 -1.44 -12.58
C ASN A 27 5.66 -2.53 -12.57
N ASN A 28 6.04 -3.78 -12.85
CA ASN A 28 5.15 -4.94 -12.80
C ASN A 28 5.02 -5.51 -11.38
N ASP A 29 5.90 -5.12 -10.44
CA ASP A 29 5.75 -5.45 -9.04
C ASP A 29 4.74 -4.52 -8.38
N LEU A 30 3.59 -5.09 -8.02
CA LEU A 30 2.49 -4.37 -7.39
C LEU A 30 2.90 -3.70 -6.08
N TYR A 31 3.70 -4.35 -5.24
CA TYR A 31 4.11 -3.81 -3.94
C TYR A 31 5.15 -2.71 -4.12
N TYR A 32 6.09 -2.89 -5.04
CA TYR A 32 7.07 -1.85 -5.35
C TYR A 32 6.40 -0.59 -5.91
N LYS A 33 5.45 -0.74 -6.84
CA LYS A 33 4.67 0.38 -7.36
C LYS A 33 3.94 1.12 -6.23
N LYS A 34 3.24 0.39 -5.35
CA LYS A 34 2.54 0.96 -4.19
C LYS A 34 3.48 1.76 -3.28
N VAL A 35 4.61 1.18 -2.89
CA VAL A 35 5.63 1.81 -2.05
C VAL A 35 6.22 3.06 -2.71
N SER A 36 6.51 2.99 -4.01
CA SER A 36 7.04 4.13 -4.77
C SER A 36 6.08 5.31 -4.76
N THR A 37 4.77 5.06 -4.90
CA THR A 37 3.75 6.10 -4.84
C THR A 37 3.70 6.76 -3.46
N ILE A 38 3.77 5.97 -2.39
CA ILE A 38 3.76 6.50 -1.02
C ILE A 38 5.02 7.33 -0.77
N LYS A 39 6.18 6.83 -1.17
CA LYS A 39 7.46 7.54 -1.05
C LYS A 39 7.46 8.88 -1.79
N GLN A 40 6.88 8.94 -2.99
CA GLN A 40 6.77 10.18 -3.76
C GLN A 40 5.82 11.21 -3.13
N ASN A 41 4.82 10.76 -2.37
CA ASN A 41 3.78 11.62 -1.82
C ASN A 41 3.96 11.93 -0.32
N SER A 42 4.92 11.30 0.36
CA SER A 42 5.18 11.48 1.78
C SER A 42 6.36 12.44 2.03
N GLN A 43 6.39 13.01 3.22
CA GLN A 43 7.43 13.90 3.72
C GLN A 43 8.02 13.32 5.01
N GLN A 44 9.20 13.81 5.38
CA GLN A 44 9.86 13.37 6.61
C GLN A 44 8.99 13.67 7.84
N GLY A 45 8.75 12.64 8.64
CA GLY A 45 7.92 12.69 9.85
C GLY A 45 6.43 12.47 9.61
N ASP A 46 5.99 12.27 8.35
CA ASP A 46 4.65 11.78 8.06
C ASP A 46 4.46 10.36 8.62
N PHE A 47 3.20 10.03 8.92
CA PHE A 47 2.82 8.76 9.50
C PHE A 47 1.95 7.98 8.53
N VAL A 48 2.20 6.68 8.41
CA VAL A 48 1.48 5.78 7.51
C VAL A 48 0.69 4.78 8.34
N LEU A 49 -0.63 4.78 8.17
CA LEU A 49 -1.54 3.81 8.76
C LEU A 49 -2.03 2.83 7.69
N LEU A 50 -1.72 1.56 7.89
CA LEU A 50 -2.07 0.44 7.01
C LEU A 50 -3.30 -0.29 7.54
N GLN A 51 -4.26 -0.59 6.66
CA GLN A 51 -5.35 -1.51 7.00
C GLN A 51 -4.81 -2.91 7.36
N ASP A 52 -3.81 -3.39 6.61
CA ASP A 52 -3.06 -4.61 6.90
C ASP A 52 -1.55 -4.33 6.88
N LYS A 53 -0.89 -4.52 8.01
CA LYS A 53 0.57 -4.31 8.15
C LYS A 53 1.40 -5.48 7.64
N TRP A 54 0.84 -6.68 7.42
CA TRP A 54 1.62 -7.90 7.24
C TRP A 54 2.63 -7.79 6.10
N ILE A 55 2.18 -7.67 4.86
CA ILE A 55 3.08 -7.63 3.71
C ILE A 55 3.55 -6.20 3.48
N MET A 56 2.63 -5.25 3.37
CA MET A 56 2.95 -3.86 3.03
C MET A 56 3.81 -3.16 4.08
N GLY A 57 3.66 -3.49 5.36
CA GLY A 57 4.42 -2.87 6.43
C GLY A 57 5.92 -3.14 6.32
N GLY A 58 6.30 -4.39 6.03
CA GLY A 58 7.71 -4.74 5.83
C GLY A 58 8.32 -4.06 4.61
N PHE A 59 7.59 -4.03 3.50
CA PHE A 59 8.05 -3.33 2.28
C PHE A 59 8.24 -1.84 2.53
N LEU A 60 7.29 -1.17 3.17
CA LEU A 60 7.41 0.26 3.45
C LEU A 60 8.55 0.58 4.41
N GLN A 61 8.73 -0.24 5.45
CA GLN A 61 9.84 -0.08 6.40
C GLN A 61 11.20 -0.27 5.73
N TYR A 62 11.28 -1.12 4.70
CA TYR A 62 12.54 -1.37 3.99
C TYR A 62 12.90 -0.22 3.04
N PHE A 63 11.91 0.40 2.39
CA PHE A 63 12.15 1.37 1.31
C PHE A 63 11.92 2.85 1.70
N THR A 64 11.41 3.11 2.91
CA THR A 64 11.08 4.46 3.41
C THR A 64 11.44 4.61 4.88
N ASP A 65 11.78 5.84 5.29
CA ASP A 65 12.04 6.20 6.69
C ASP A 65 10.76 6.66 7.43
N LEU A 66 9.60 6.25 6.93
CA LEU A 66 8.31 6.67 7.48
C LEU A 66 7.97 5.84 8.71
N GLU A 67 7.27 6.47 9.63
CA GLU A 67 6.68 5.74 10.75
C GLU A 67 5.42 5.01 10.26
N ILE A 68 5.39 3.69 10.41
CA ILE A 68 4.37 2.82 9.81
C ILE A 68 3.72 1.93 10.86
N ASP A 69 2.40 1.99 10.96
CA ASP A 69 1.62 1.10 11.81
C ASP A 69 0.38 0.53 11.11
N GLY A 70 -0.17 -0.52 11.74
CA GLY A 70 -1.41 -1.15 11.33
C GLY A 70 -2.58 -0.60 12.13
N VAL A 71 -3.78 -0.77 11.60
CA VAL A 71 -5.03 -0.55 12.34
C VAL A 71 -5.00 -1.32 13.68
N PRO A 72 -5.42 -0.69 14.80
CA PRO A 72 -5.50 -1.35 16.10
C PRO A 72 -6.42 -2.58 16.05
N SER A 73 -5.97 -3.69 16.63
CA SER A 73 -6.74 -4.95 16.68
C SER A 73 -7.74 -5.03 17.83
N GLY A 74 -7.81 -4.02 18.70
CA GLY A 74 -8.76 -3.95 19.81
C GLY A 74 -8.82 -2.58 20.49
N ASP A 75 -9.83 -2.38 21.33
CA ASP A 75 -10.16 -1.08 21.94
C ASP A 75 -9.02 -0.49 22.79
N SER A 76 -8.27 -1.32 23.51
CA SER A 76 -7.12 -0.89 24.32
C SER A 76 -6.00 -0.30 23.47
N SER A 77 -5.80 -0.80 22.24
CA SER A 77 -4.82 -0.29 21.29
C SER A 77 -5.31 0.92 20.49
N ARG A 78 -6.60 1.23 20.58
CA ARG A 78 -7.22 2.35 19.85
C ARG A 78 -6.83 3.70 20.43
N ILE A 79 -6.91 3.86 21.75
CA ILE A 79 -6.61 5.13 22.42
C ILE A 79 -5.17 5.60 22.09
N PRO A 80 -4.13 4.77 22.24
CA PRO A 80 -2.77 5.17 21.87
C PRO A 80 -2.63 5.52 20.39
N MET A 81 -3.34 4.83 19.50
CA MET A 81 -3.33 5.13 18.06
C MET A 81 -3.97 6.49 17.77
N ASP A 82 -5.12 6.78 18.38
CA ASP A 82 -5.81 8.05 18.24
C ASP A 82 -4.95 9.20 18.77
N THR A 83 -4.29 9.02 19.92
CA THR A 83 -3.32 9.98 20.47
C THR A 83 -2.17 10.20 19.50
N LYS A 84 -1.57 9.14 18.96
CA LYS A 84 -0.47 9.24 17.99
C LYS A 84 -0.87 9.97 16.72
N ILE A 85 -2.04 9.64 16.15
CA ILE A 85 -2.58 10.35 14.97
C ILE A 85 -2.74 11.84 15.29
N LYS A 86 -3.32 12.16 16.45
CA LYS A 86 -3.51 13.54 16.88
C LYS A 86 -2.18 14.27 17.04
N GLU A 87 -1.19 13.68 17.70
CA GLU A 87 0.14 14.26 17.87
C GLU A 87 0.81 14.59 16.53
N LYS A 88 0.67 13.71 15.53
CA LYS A 88 1.19 13.95 14.18
C LYS A 88 0.48 15.13 13.52
N LEU A 89 -0.84 15.17 13.59
CA LEU A 89 -1.63 16.25 13.00
C LEU A 89 -1.39 17.59 13.70
N ASP A 90 -1.24 17.59 15.02
CA ASP A 90 -0.91 18.78 15.84
C ASP A 90 0.50 19.29 15.53
N ALA A 91 1.43 18.40 15.16
CA ALA A 91 2.77 18.74 14.68
C ALA A 91 2.82 19.16 13.19
N HIS A 92 1.66 19.43 12.57
CA HIS A 92 1.51 19.75 11.15
C HIS A 92 2.09 18.66 10.21
N LYS A 93 2.11 17.41 10.67
CA LYS A 93 2.48 16.24 9.86
C LYS A 93 1.24 15.59 9.28
N ARG A 94 1.43 14.88 8.17
CA ARG A 94 0.34 14.24 7.45
C ARG A 94 0.19 12.79 7.88
N VAL A 95 -1.05 12.32 7.89
CA VAL A 95 -1.37 10.91 8.14
C VAL A 95 -1.89 10.29 6.86
N LEU A 96 -1.12 9.35 6.30
CA LEU A 96 -1.45 8.61 5.10
C LEU A 96 -2.19 7.33 5.48
N LEU A 97 -3.45 7.24 5.08
CA LEU A 97 -4.28 6.05 5.24
C LEU A 97 -4.22 5.21 3.97
N LEU A 98 -3.71 3.99 4.08
CA LEU A 98 -3.70 3.03 2.99
C LEU A 98 -4.76 1.98 3.23
N THR A 99 -5.78 2.00 2.39
CA THR A 99 -6.72 0.89 2.30
C THR A 99 -6.28 -0.05 1.21
N GLU A 100 -6.04 -1.31 1.59
CA GLU A 100 -5.79 -2.36 0.62
C GLU A 100 -7.13 -2.82 0.03
N THR A 101 -7.43 -2.40 -1.19
CA THR A 101 -8.39 -3.11 -2.03
C THR A 101 -7.67 -4.32 -2.63
N GLY A 102 -7.50 -5.37 -1.83
CA GLY A 102 -6.83 -6.61 -2.23
C GLY A 102 -7.72 -7.51 -3.10
N VAL A 103 -7.10 -8.13 -4.11
CA VAL A 103 -7.64 -9.12 -5.06
C VAL A 103 -8.18 -10.39 -4.36
N THR A 104 -7.78 -10.63 -3.11
CA THR A 104 -8.36 -11.64 -2.22
C THR A 104 -9.36 -10.98 -1.27
N GLN A 105 -10.63 -10.92 -1.69
CA GLN A 105 -11.79 -10.51 -0.86
C GLN A 105 -11.97 -11.34 0.44
N ALA A 106 -11.19 -12.41 0.62
CA ALA A 106 -11.30 -13.35 1.73
C ALA A 106 -10.75 -12.84 3.08
N ILE A 107 -10.01 -11.72 3.09
CA ILE A 107 -9.49 -11.13 4.33
C ILE A 107 -9.91 -9.66 4.40
N SER A 108 -11.22 -9.40 4.48
CA SER A 108 -11.73 -8.13 4.96
C SER A 108 -11.32 -7.96 6.43
N ARG A 109 -10.08 -7.50 6.67
CA ARG A 109 -9.70 -7.00 7.98
C ARG A 109 -10.51 -5.75 8.29
N ASP A 110 -10.98 -5.68 9.52
CA ASP A 110 -11.91 -4.68 10.03
C ASP A 110 -11.56 -3.26 9.55
N SER A 111 -12.38 -2.71 8.63
CA SER A 111 -12.21 -1.36 8.11
C SER A 111 -12.82 -0.29 9.01
N ARG A 112 -13.56 -0.69 10.06
CA ARG A 112 -14.35 0.23 10.91
C ARG A 112 -13.50 1.35 11.48
N TYR A 113 -12.27 1.05 11.87
CA TYR A 113 -11.38 2.07 12.42
C TYR A 113 -10.98 3.11 11.36
N MET A 114 -10.55 2.68 10.16
CA MET A 114 -10.19 3.61 9.08
C MET A 114 -11.41 4.40 8.60
N ASP A 115 -12.58 3.76 8.53
CA ASP A 115 -13.82 4.44 8.17
C ASP A 115 -14.22 5.46 9.24
N SER A 116 -13.99 5.17 10.53
CA SER A 116 -14.20 6.13 11.61
C SER A 116 -13.28 7.35 11.49
N LEU A 117 -12.02 7.16 11.07
CA LEU A 117 -11.09 8.26 10.82
C LEU A 117 -11.54 9.11 9.62
N ARG A 118 -12.06 8.49 8.56
CA ARG A 118 -12.61 9.23 7.40
C ARG A 118 -13.79 10.11 7.78
N VAL A 119 -14.70 9.60 8.63
CA VAL A 119 -15.83 10.38 9.13
C VAL A 119 -15.35 11.49 10.07
N LEU A 120 -14.45 11.18 11.00
CA LEU A 120 -13.91 12.13 11.97
C LEU A 120 -13.18 13.30 11.30
N TYR A 121 -12.41 13.02 10.25
CA TYR A 121 -11.59 13.98 9.53
C TYR A 121 -12.15 14.35 8.15
N ASN A 122 -13.47 14.23 7.93
CA ASN A 122 -14.10 14.44 6.62
C ASN A 122 -13.80 15.81 5.98
N GLY A 123 -13.55 16.85 6.77
CA GLY A 123 -13.16 18.18 6.28
C GLY A 123 -11.65 18.38 6.05
N ARG A 124 -10.82 17.41 6.41
CA ARG A 124 -9.34 17.45 6.40
C ARG A 124 -8.72 16.28 5.63
N ILE A 125 -9.55 15.47 4.99
CA ILE A 125 -9.11 14.29 4.26
C ILE A 125 -9.19 14.53 2.75
N ARG A 126 -8.12 14.18 2.04
CA ARG A 126 -8.05 14.20 0.59
C ARG A 126 -7.58 12.86 0.03
N MET A 127 -8.11 12.47 -1.12
CA MET A 127 -7.62 11.30 -1.85
C MET A 127 -6.46 11.74 -2.75
N LEU A 128 -5.27 11.18 -2.54
CA LEU A 128 -4.10 11.45 -3.38
C LEU A 128 -4.04 10.52 -4.59
N ASN A 129 -4.46 9.27 -4.41
CA ASN A 129 -4.49 8.30 -5.48
C ASN A 129 -5.80 7.51 -5.45
N LYS A 130 -6.50 7.50 -6.58
CA LYS A 130 -7.73 6.71 -6.80
C LYS A 130 -7.40 5.31 -7.33
N GLU A 131 -6.22 5.12 -7.91
CA GLU A 131 -5.71 3.81 -8.35
C GLU A 131 -5.22 2.98 -7.16
N GLN A 132 -5.06 1.67 -7.32
CA GLN A 132 -4.60 0.80 -6.24
C GLN A 132 -3.12 1.06 -5.91
N PRO A 133 -2.79 1.42 -4.65
CA PRO A 133 -3.64 1.42 -3.47
C PRO A 133 -4.36 2.77 -3.31
N ALA A 134 -5.62 2.76 -2.87
CA ALA A 134 -6.29 4.01 -2.54
C ALA A 134 -5.59 4.66 -1.34
N ILE A 135 -4.95 5.80 -1.58
CA ILE A 135 -4.22 6.57 -0.56
C ILE A 135 -5.05 7.78 -0.18
N TRP A 136 -5.43 7.85 1.08
CA TRP A 136 -6.06 9.02 1.66
C TRP A 136 -5.05 9.73 2.56
N VAL A 137 -5.14 11.05 2.62
CA VAL A 137 -4.25 11.86 3.45
C VAL A 137 -5.08 12.78 4.31
N ILE A 138 -4.80 12.76 5.60
CA ILE A 138 -5.34 13.70 6.59
C ILE A 138 -4.27 14.75 6.86
N GLU A 139 -4.65 16.04 6.75
CA GLU A 139 -3.78 17.20 6.98
C GLU A 139 -4.48 18.37 7.66
#